data_AF-A0A5B9D5M6-F1
#
_entry.id   AF-A0A5B9D5M6-F1
#
_cell.length_a   1.000
_cell.length_b   1.000
_cell.length_c   1.000
_cell.angle_alpha   90.00
_cell.angle_beta   90.00
_cell.angle_gamma   90.00
#
_symmetry.space_group_name_H-M   'P 1'
#
loop_
_entity.id
_entity.type
_entity.pdbx_description
1 polymer ?
#
loop_
_entity_poly.entity_id
_entity_poly.type
_entity_poly.pdbx_seq_one_letter_code
_entity_poly.pdbx_strand_id
1 'polypeptide(L)'
;MQQYSKCGMDCSLCPWSKSVRQTMNNEGFQEFRTRCKSVLGYSPSESFSNCVGCQTPNEEIPPKSYLPTPNCKVRKCVQFSEIENCAYCSNFPCPTIDYIAGLWTREKLEKQRKTKISDLDYQQIVEPFEGLRHLNEIRQDIAPSDYKKPKLFPSLDYKIVPFPAHFTRYKEKMNDMMKLYEQLCRLYSNSDNTYAGQQSYKEFRRFTYNFFWIMGKFGIFELKEKKIVIDQVTFMREKKKKNLTRRNHFFKMLKSFGIRIEELNFTKKTGNLKMSFDLSIGGSNVLHGLQIYINELDKNFGKNATRHLSKADFLLFSEPK
;
A
#
# COMPACT_ATOMS: atom_id res chain seq x y z
N MET A 1 7.26 32.70 -1.53
CA MET A 1 8.01 31.70 -2.31
C MET A 1 7.24 30.40 -2.22
N GLN A 2 6.88 29.81 -3.37
CA GLN A 2 6.18 28.53 -3.39
C GLN A 2 7.13 27.43 -2.90
N GLN A 3 6.62 26.50 -2.10
CA GLN A 3 7.44 25.45 -1.50
C GLN A 3 6.79 24.09 -1.69
N TYR A 4 7.36 23.27 -2.57
CA TYR A 4 6.87 21.92 -2.80
C TYR A 4 7.54 20.89 -1.88
N SER A 5 6.74 19.93 -1.43
CA SER A 5 7.23 18.75 -0.74
C SER A 5 7.96 17.81 -1.71
N LYS A 6 8.69 16.83 -1.14
CA LYS A 6 9.36 15.79 -1.92
C LYS A 6 8.42 15.01 -2.86
N CYS A 7 7.13 14.91 -2.53
CA CYS A 7 6.09 14.24 -3.34
C CYS A 7 5.20 15.20 -4.15
N GLY A 8 5.57 16.48 -4.25
CA GLY A 8 4.85 17.46 -5.07
C GLY A 8 3.73 18.22 -4.38
N MET A 9 3.30 17.84 -3.17
CA MET A 9 2.28 18.62 -2.45
C MET A 9 2.82 20.02 -2.15
N ASP A 10 2.04 21.06 -2.40
CA ASP A 10 2.39 22.44 -2.12
C ASP A 10 2.26 22.71 -0.61
N CYS A 11 3.41 22.86 0.05
CA CYS A 11 3.47 23.14 1.48
C CYS A 11 3.14 24.59 1.81
N SER A 12 3.24 25.51 0.84
CA SER A 12 2.98 26.93 1.05
C SER A 12 1.49 27.25 1.19
N LEU A 13 0.63 26.34 0.72
CA LEU A 13 -0.83 26.42 0.87
C LEU A 13 -1.41 25.31 1.76
N CYS A 14 -0.56 24.46 2.33
CA CYS A 14 -1.01 23.28 3.06
C CYS A 14 -1.63 23.63 4.43
N PRO A 15 -2.85 23.12 4.74
CA PRO A 15 -3.51 23.35 6.03
C PRO A 15 -2.77 22.89 7.28
N TRP A 16 -1.84 21.97 7.09
CA TRP A 16 -1.04 21.41 8.17
C TRP A 16 0.27 22.16 8.38
N SER A 17 0.62 23.08 7.47
CA SER A 17 1.85 23.87 7.54
C SER A 17 1.80 24.85 8.71
N LYS A 18 2.88 24.91 9.48
CA LYS A 18 3.05 25.90 10.55
C LYS A 18 2.98 27.33 10.00
N SER A 19 3.58 27.59 8.84
CA SER A 19 3.60 28.93 8.24
C SER A 19 2.21 29.40 7.84
N VAL A 20 1.42 28.55 7.18
CA VAL A 20 0.02 28.84 6.80
C VAL A 20 -0.85 29.07 8.02
N ARG A 21 -0.65 28.29 9.09
CA ARG A 21 -1.40 28.51 10.34
C ARG A 21 -1.09 29.88 10.96
N GLN A 22 0.18 30.30 10.95
CA GLN A 22 0.60 31.56 11.58
C GLN A 22 0.04 32.81 10.87
N THR A 23 -0.43 32.69 9.62
CA THR A 23 -1.08 33.78 8.89
C THR A 23 -2.58 33.88 9.15
N MET A 24 -3.17 32.98 9.94
CA MET A 24 -4.61 32.95 10.23
C MET A 24 -4.87 33.26 11.70
N ASN A 25 -5.95 33.99 11.99
CA ASN A 25 -6.47 34.09 13.34
C ASN A 25 -7.20 32.78 13.75
N ASN A 26 -7.57 32.66 15.02
CA ASN A 26 -8.19 31.44 15.54
C ASN A 26 -9.51 31.09 14.84
N GLU A 27 -10.36 32.08 14.57
CA GLU A 27 -11.66 31.88 13.91
C GLU A 27 -11.49 31.40 12.47
N GLY A 28 -10.66 32.08 11.68
CA GLY A 28 -10.34 31.69 10.31
C GLY A 28 -9.71 30.30 10.24
N PHE A 29 -8.87 29.93 11.22
CA PHE A 29 -8.34 28.57 11.29
C PHE A 29 -9.42 27.53 11.60
N GLN A 30 -10.39 27.81 12.49
CA GLN A 30 -11.48 26.86 12.76
C GLN A 30 -12.42 26.70 11.56
N GLU A 31 -12.73 27.78 10.85
CA GLU A 31 -13.49 27.72 9.61
C GLU A 31 -12.77 26.86 8.59
N PHE A 32 -11.48 27.11 8.40
CA PHE A 32 -10.64 26.37 7.48
C PHE A 32 -10.58 24.88 7.83
N ARG A 33 -10.41 24.53 9.11
CA ARG A 33 -10.49 23.13 9.58
C ARG A 33 -11.83 22.48 9.27
N THR A 34 -12.92 23.20 9.45
CA THR A 34 -14.28 22.70 9.17
C THR A 34 -14.44 22.41 7.69
N ARG A 35 -13.97 23.31 6.83
CA ARG A 35 -13.95 23.12 5.37
C ARG A 35 -13.05 21.95 4.97
N CYS A 36 -11.83 21.83 5.50
CA CYS A 36 -10.96 20.66 5.27
C CYS A 36 -11.67 19.35 5.65
N LYS A 37 -12.33 19.29 6.80
CA LYS A 37 -13.04 18.09 7.23
C LYS A 37 -14.19 17.74 6.29
N SER A 38 -14.92 18.75 5.80
CA SER A 38 -15.96 18.55 4.80
C SER A 38 -15.36 18.00 3.50
N VAL A 39 -14.31 18.63 2.99
CA VAL A 39 -13.71 18.35 1.67
C VAL A 39 -12.89 17.07 1.62
N LEU A 40 -11.97 16.91 2.56
CA LEU A 40 -10.99 15.82 2.58
C LEU A 40 -11.43 14.66 3.48
N GLY A 41 -12.40 14.89 4.38
CA GLY A 41 -12.82 13.92 5.41
C GLY A 41 -11.94 13.94 6.67
N TYR A 42 -10.91 14.79 6.71
CA TYR A 42 -10.03 15.00 7.85
C TYR A 42 -9.61 16.46 7.91
N SER A 43 -9.20 16.92 9.09
CA SER A 43 -8.77 18.29 9.32
C SER A 43 -7.50 18.34 10.16
N PRO A 44 -6.74 19.45 10.10
CA PRO A 44 -5.66 19.67 11.04
C PRO A 44 -6.13 19.47 12.48
N SER A 45 -5.36 18.77 13.29
CA SER A 45 -5.54 18.74 14.75
C SER A 45 -4.35 19.41 15.41
N GLU A 46 -4.43 19.70 16.70
CA GLU A 46 -3.36 20.39 17.43
C GLU A 46 -2.00 19.68 17.26
N SER A 47 -1.98 18.35 17.33
CA SER A 47 -0.77 17.54 17.15
C SER A 47 -0.25 17.52 15.70
N PHE A 48 -1.08 17.83 14.71
CA PHE A 48 -0.72 17.79 13.29
C PHE A 48 -0.59 19.19 12.66
N SER A 49 -0.88 20.27 13.40
CA SER A 49 -0.94 21.65 12.90
C SER A 49 0.37 22.43 13.10
N ASN A 50 1.48 21.71 13.15
CA ASN A 50 2.84 22.24 13.33
C ASN A 50 3.82 21.60 12.33
N CYS A 51 3.36 21.24 11.13
CA CYS A 51 4.27 20.69 10.12
C CYS A 51 5.36 21.72 9.79
N VAL A 52 6.61 21.33 9.99
CA VAL A 52 7.80 22.15 9.70
C VAL A 52 8.24 22.07 8.24
N GLY A 53 7.56 21.25 7.43
CA GLY A 53 7.83 21.07 6.01
C GLY A 53 8.67 19.84 5.71
N CYS A 54 8.49 19.27 4.52
CA CYS A 54 9.14 18.02 4.10
C CYS A 54 10.66 18.16 3.90
N GLN A 55 11.16 19.40 3.81
CA GLN A 55 12.57 19.71 3.62
C GLN A 55 13.36 19.71 4.94
N THR A 56 12.70 19.86 6.09
CA THR A 56 13.36 19.85 7.40
C THR A 56 14.10 18.52 7.64
N PRO A 57 15.38 18.52 8.05
CA PRO A 57 16.12 17.33 8.48
C PRO A 57 15.39 16.56 9.60
N ASN A 58 15.64 15.25 9.75
CA ASN A 58 14.90 14.44 10.75
C ASN A 58 15.20 14.88 12.18
N GLU A 59 16.43 15.28 12.41
CA GLU A 59 17.02 15.67 13.68
C GLU A 59 16.42 16.99 14.19
N GLU A 60 15.88 17.80 13.27
CA GLU A 60 15.25 19.09 13.53
C GLU A 60 13.71 19.00 13.63
N ILE A 61 13.12 17.83 13.36
CA ILE A 61 11.67 17.65 13.54
C ILE A 61 11.38 17.62 15.06
N PRO A 62 10.51 18.51 15.58
CA PRO A 62 10.19 18.51 17.01
C PRO A 62 9.66 17.15 17.47
N PRO A 63 10.06 16.61 18.65
CA PRO A 63 9.66 15.27 19.11
C PRO A 63 8.14 15.01 19.18
N LYS A 64 7.35 16.07 19.37
CA LYS A 64 5.87 16.01 19.42
C LYS A 64 5.20 16.24 18.07
N SER A 65 5.97 16.53 17.01
CA SER A 65 5.43 16.75 15.68
C SER A 65 5.24 15.43 14.95
N TYR A 66 4.01 15.21 14.48
CA TYR A 66 3.70 14.07 13.60
C TYR A 66 4.04 14.36 12.13
N LEU A 67 4.33 15.64 11.78
CA LEU A 67 4.57 16.08 10.42
C LEU A 67 5.86 16.94 10.28
N PRO A 68 6.64 16.76 9.21
CA PRO A 68 6.53 15.66 8.23
C PRO A 68 6.76 14.31 8.92
N THR A 69 6.14 13.24 8.42
CA THR A 69 6.30 11.92 9.05
C THR A 69 7.76 11.46 8.91
N PRO A 70 8.47 11.16 10.02
CA PRO A 70 9.87 10.72 9.96
C PRO A 70 10.07 9.44 9.13
N ASN A 71 9.01 8.63 9.01
CA ASN A 71 8.99 7.38 8.25
C ASN A 71 8.35 7.51 6.85
N CYS A 72 8.20 8.73 6.32
CA CYS A 72 7.74 8.91 4.94
C CYS A 72 8.74 8.28 3.96
N LYS A 73 8.32 7.20 3.28
CA LYS A 73 9.16 6.47 2.32
C LYS A 73 9.60 7.32 1.13
N VAL A 74 8.76 8.26 0.68
CA VAL A 74 9.13 9.18 -0.42
C VAL A 74 10.20 10.16 0.03
N ARG A 75 10.04 10.79 1.20
CA ARG A 75 11.03 11.73 1.75
C ARG A 75 12.38 11.06 1.93
N LYS A 76 12.41 9.88 2.55
CA LYS A 76 13.65 9.09 2.71
C LYS A 76 14.26 8.69 1.37
N CYS A 77 13.44 8.32 0.38
CA CYS A 77 13.94 7.97 -0.96
C CYS A 77 14.57 9.14 -1.68
N VAL A 78 13.95 10.33 -1.59
CA VAL A 78 14.49 11.56 -2.19
C VAL A 78 15.77 12.00 -1.48
N GLN A 79 15.79 11.97 -0.14
CA GLN A 79 16.99 12.25 0.66
C GLN A 79 18.12 11.29 0.31
N PHE A 80 17.84 9.98 0.26
CA PHE A 80 18.81 8.95 -0.12
C PHE A 80 19.32 9.15 -1.55
N SER A 81 18.47 9.60 -2.47
CA SER A 81 18.84 9.83 -3.88
C SER A 81 19.45 11.21 -4.13
N GLU A 82 19.56 12.07 -3.11
CA GLU A 82 20.14 13.43 -3.22
C GLU A 82 19.50 14.27 -4.35
N ILE A 83 18.18 14.16 -4.47
CA ILE A 83 17.36 15.00 -5.36
C ILE A 83 16.51 15.99 -4.55
N GLU A 84 16.07 17.06 -5.19
CA GLU A 84 15.25 18.06 -4.52
C GLU A 84 13.82 17.57 -4.25
N ASN A 85 13.20 16.95 -5.24
CA ASN A 85 11.90 16.31 -5.17
C ASN A 85 11.80 15.23 -6.27
N CYS A 86 10.69 14.51 -6.33
CA CYS A 86 10.55 13.40 -7.29
C CYS A 86 10.56 13.82 -8.77
N ALA A 87 10.33 15.09 -9.12
CA ALA A 87 10.35 15.58 -10.51
C ALA A 87 11.75 15.48 -11.14
N TYR A 88 12.81 15.49 -10.32
CA TYR A 88 14.20 15.32 -10.77
C TYR A 88 14.61 13.85 -10.96
N CYS A 89 13.78 12.88 -10.58
CA CYS A 89 14.11 11.47 -10.72
C CYS A 89 13.91 10.99 -12.16
N SER A 90 14.87 10.24 -12.72
CA SER A 90 14.71 9.64 -14.06
C SER A 90 13.57 8.63 -14.13
N ASN A 91 13.19 8.01 -13.00
CA ASN A 91 12.13 7.01 -12.91
C ASN A 91 10.75 7.62 -12.61
N PHE A 92 10.60 8.95 -12.68
CA PHE A 92 9.33 9.61 -12.42
C PHE A 92 8.37 9.52 -13.62
N PRO A 93 7.08 9.24 -13.39
CA PRO A 93 6.49 8.82 -12.12
C PRO A 93 6.74 7.33 -11.83
N CYS A 94 7.24 7.01 -10.64
CA CYS A 94 7.33 5.61 -10.20
C CYS A 94 6.01 5.17 -9.55
N PRO A 95 5.73 3.85 -9.43
CA PRO A 95 4.45 3.37 -8.89
C PRO A 95 4.10 3.88 -7.50
N THR A 96 5.11 4.18 -6.67
CA THR A 96 4.89 4.75 -5.33
C THR A 96 4.40 6.20 -5.43
N ILE A 97 4.95 7.00 -6.35
CA ILE A 97 4.55 8.40 -6.55
C ILE A 97 3.22 8.49 -7.28
N ASP A 98 3.01 7.70 -8.33
CA ASP A 98 1.71 7.59 -9.01
C ASP A 98 0.59 7.32 -8.01
N TYR A 99 0.82 6.38 -7.08
CA TYR A 99 -0.14 6.12 -6.01
C TYR A 99 -0.29 7.33 -5.07
N ILE A 100 0.77 7.74 -4.37
CA ILE A 100 0.68 8.72 -3.26
C ILE A 100 0.24 10.10 -3.75
N ALA A 101 0.89 10.60 -4.80
CA ALA A 101 0.65 11.93 -5.33
C ALA A 101 -0.62 12.00 -6.18
N GLY A 102 -1.12 10.85 -6.65
CA GLY A 102 -2.40 10.73 -7.33
C GLY A 102 -3.59 10.49 -6.39
N LEU A 103 -3.43 10.37 -5.07
CA LEU A 103 -4.55 10.07 -4.15
C LEU A 103 -5.56 11.22 -4.07
N TRP A 104 -5.08 12.45 -4.08
CA TRP A 104 -5.85 13.65 -3.78
C TRP A 104 -5.98 14.47 -5.05
N THR A 105 -7.05 14.23 -5.81
CA THR A 105 -7.39 15.01 -7.01
C THR A 105 -8.84 15.43 -6.89
N ARG A 106 -9.21 16.55 -7.51
CA ARG A 106 -10.62 17.01 -7.53
C ARG A 106 -11.54 15.89 -8.00
N GLU A 107 -11.23 15.24 -9.11
CA GLU A 107 -12.04 14.16 -9.69
C GLU A 107 -12.27 13.00 -8.70
N LYS A 108 -11.22 12.51 -8.04
CA LYS A 108 -11.34 11.40 -7.08
C LYS A 108 -12.16 11.78 -5.86
N LEU A 109 -11.96 13.00 -5.34
CA LEU A 109 -12.71 13.49 -4.18
C LEU A 109 -14.18 13.73 -4.51
N GLU A 110 -14.50 14.36 -5.64
CA GLU A 110 -15.87 14.57 -6.10
C GLU A 110 -16.60 13.24 -6.35
N LYS A 111 -15.93 12.28 -6.99
CA LYS A 111 -16.45 10.92 -7.19
C LYS A 111 -16.70 10.20 -5.87
N GLN A 112 -15.78 10.30 -4.92
CA GLN A 112 -15.93 9.69 -3.59
C GLN A 112 -17.10 10.30 -2.81
N ARG A 113 -17.27 11.62 -2.89
CA ARG A 113 -18.29 12.36 -2.14
C ARG A 113 -19.65 12.42 -2.83
N LYS A 114 -19.70 12.10 -4.14
CA LYS A 114 -20.89 12.26 -4.99
C LYS A 114 -21.42 13.70 -5.00
N THR A 115 -20.53 14.67 -4.89
CA THR A 115 -20.85 16.10 -4.95
C THR A 115 -19.67 16.87 -5.54
N LYS A 116 -19.94 18.00 -6.18
CA LYS A 116 -18.91 18.90 -6.71
C LYS A 116 -18.24 19.67 -5.57
N ILE A 117 -16.95 19.94 -5.72
CA ILE A 117 -16.18 20.80 -4.82
C ILE A 117 -16.24 22.21 -5.41
N SER A 118 -16.45 23.23 -4.57
CA SER A 118 -16.44 24.63 -5.02
C SER A 118 -15.04 25.02 -5.53
N ASP A 119 -14.94 25.99 -6.44
CA ASP A 119 -13.61 26.38 -6.95
C ASP A 119 -12.72 26.98 -5.85
N LEU A 120 -13.32 27.69 -4.90
CA LEU A 120 -12.62 28.19 -3.72
C LEU A 120 -12.07 27.05 -2.86
N ASP A 121 -12.87 26.02 -2.56
CA ASP A 121 -12.40 24.85 -1.80
C ASP A 121 -11.38 24.04 -2.59
N TYR A 122 -11.54 23.95 -3.91
CA TYR A 122 -10.55 23.30 -4.76
C TYR A 122 -9.20 24.00 -4.62
N GLN A 123 -9.13 25.30 -4.88
CA GLN A 123 -7.89 26.09 -4.82
C GLN A 123 -7.26 26.08 -3.42
N GLN A 124 -8.06 26.18 -2.36
CA GLN A 124 -7.52 26.33 -1.00
C GLN A 124 -7.27 25.00 -0.28
N ILE A 125 -7.96 23.92 -0.65
CA ILE A 125 -7.97 22.68 0.14
C ILE A 125 -7.55 21.46 -0.67
N VAL A 126 -7.85 21.39 -1.97
CA VAL A 126 -7.56 20.19 -2.79
C VAL A 126 -6.29 20.37 -3.60
N GLU A 127 -6.18 21.48 -4.32
CA GLU A 127 -5.07 21.86 -5.20
C GLU A 127 -3.71 21.63 -4.53
N PRO A 128 -3.48 22.02 -3.24
CA PRO A 128 -2.19 21.83 -2.60
C PRO A 128 -1.76 20.36 -2.48
N PHE A 129 -2.70 19.41 -2.60
CA PHE A 129 -2.45 17.98 -2.51
C PHE A 129 -2.33 17.28 -3.87
N GLU A 130 -2.53 17.99 -4.99
CA GLU A 130 -2.41 17.43 -6.35
C GLU A 130 -0.94 17.26 -6.76
N GLY A 131 -0.17 16.54 -5.94
CA GLY A 131 1.28 16.47 -6.07
C GLY A 131 1.77 15.95 -7.42
N LEU A 132 1.01 15.09 -8.10
CA LEU A 132 1.41 14.60 -9.41
C LEU A 132 1.37 15.71 -10.48
N ARG A 133 0.37 16.59 -10.41
CA ARG A 133 0.26 17.76 -11.30
C ARG A 133 1.44 18.70 -11.07
N HIS A 134 1.70 19.08 -9.82
CA HIS A 134 2.82 19.95 -9.46
C HIS A 134 4.18 19.36 -9.87
N LEU A 135 4.40 18.05 -9.66
CA LEU A 135 5.66 17.43 -10.09
C LEU A 135 5.81 17.42 -11.61
N ASN A 136 4.71 17.28 -12.37
CA ASN A 136 4.76 17.40 -13.82
C ASN A 136 5.08 18.83 -14.26
N GLU A 137 4.49 19.84 -13.63
CA GLU A 137 4.78 21.25 -13.87
C GLU A 137 6.25 21.56 -13.60
N ILE A 138 6.77 21.21 -12.42
CA ILE A 138 8.19 21.34 -12.09
C ILE A 138 9.08 20.63 -13.11
N ARG A 139 8.67 19.45 -13.58
CA ARG A 139 9.46 18.65 -14.53
C ARG A 139 9.52 19.27 -15.93
N GLN A 140 8.54 20.07 -16.34
CA GLN A 140 8.57 20.77 -17.63
C GLN A 140 9.73 21.77 -17.70
N ASP A 141 10.12 22.33 -16.56
CA ASP A 141 11.22 23.28 -16.44
C ASP A 141 12.59 22.61 -16.22
N ILE A 142 12.65 21.28 -16.08
CA ILE A 142 13.88 20.53 -15.86
C ILE A 142 14.34 19.91 -17.19
N ALA A 143 15.56 20.26 -17.63
CA ALA A 143 16.13 19.66 -18.83
C ALA A 143 16.33 18.15 -18.64
N PRO A 144 16.10 17.31 -19.67
CA PRO A 144 16.26 15.86 -19.54
C PRO A 144 17.66 15.41 -19.07
N SER A 145 18.71 16.18 -19.36
CA SER A 145 20.07 15.96 -18.88
C SER A 145 20.22 16.08 -17.37
N ASP A 146 19.33 16.82 -16.72
CA ASP A 146 19.35 17.08 -15.27
C ASP A 146 18.56 16.04 -14.47
N TYR A 147 17.91 15.09 -15.16
CA TYR A 147 17.27 13.96 -14.49
C TYR A 147 18.32 13.07 -13.83
N LYS A 148 18.21 12.93 -12.51
CA LYS A 148 19.11 12.07 -11.74
C LYS A 148 18.56 10.65 -11.68
N LYS A 149 19.42 9.67 -11.98
CA LYS A 149 19.12 8.26 -11.71
C LYS A 149 18.96 8.07 -10.19
N PRO A 150 17.91 7.39 -9.72
CA PRO A 150 17.76 7.14 -8.29
C PRO A 150 18.91 6.24 -7.80
N LYS A 151 19.40 6.51 -6.59
CA LYS A 151 20.39 5.61 -5.96
C LYS A 151 19.74 4.25 -5.72
N LEU A 152 20.46 3.19 -6.09
CA LEU A 152 20.00 1.83 -5.92
C LEU A 152 20.00 1.49 -4.42
N PHE A 153 18.86 1.00 -3.93
CA PHE A 153 18.74 0.49 -2.58
C PHE A 153 18.91 -1.03 -2.61
N PRO A 154 19.70 -1.63 -1.70
CA PRO A 154 19.90 -3.08 -1.67
C PRO A 154 18.57 -3.83 -1.68
N SER A 155 18.50 -4.89 -2.49
CA SER A 155 17.36 -5.78 -2.46
C SER A 155 17.23 -6.36 -1.07
N LEU A 156 16.01 -6.34 -0.54
CA LEU A 156 15.72 -6.99 0.72
C LEU A 156 15.90 -8.51 0.54
N ASP A 157 16.82 -9.10 1.32
CA ASP A 157 17.05 -10.55 1.35
C ASP A 157 15.89 -11.26 2.06
N TYR A 158 15.30 -12.26 1.40
CA TYR A 158 14.26 -13.10 1.98
C TYR A 158 14.62 -14.55 1.82
N LYS A 159 14.61 -15.22 2.97
CA LYS A 159 14.73 -16.68 3.01
C LYS A 159 13.44 -17.32 2.52
N ILE A 160 13.41 -17.68 1.24
CA ILE A 160 12.43 -18.62 0.67
C ILE A 160 12.97 -20.03 0.88
N VAL A 161 12.13 -20.91 1.41
CA VAL A 161 12.49 -22.33 1.57
C VAL A 161 12.32 -23.02 0.21
N PRO A 162 13.28 -23.83 -0.26
CA PRO A 162 13.11 -24.62 -1.48
C PRO A 162 11.88 -25.54 -1.39
N PHE A 163 11.19 -25.73 -2.51
CA PHE A 163 10.11 -26.72 -2.58
C PHE A 163 10.67 -28.12 -2.26
N PRO A 164 9.99 -28.94 -1.45
CA PRO A 164 10.49 -30.26 -1.07
C PRO A 164 10.68 -31.18 -2.29
N ALA A 165 11.82 -31.87 -2.35
CA ALA A 165 12.08 -32.90 -3.37
C ALA A 165 11.12 -34.10 -3.24
N HIS A 166 10.72 -34.43 -2.01
CA HIS A 166 9.77 -35.50 -1.72
C HIS A 166 8.48 -34.91 -1.17
N PHE A 167 7.45 -34.86 -2.01
CA PHE A 167 6.10 -34.40 -1.67
C PHE A 167 5.19 -35.62 -1.55
N THR A 168 5.06 -36.15 -0.33
CA THR A 168 4.39 -37.45 -0.11
C THR A 168 2.92 -37.29 0.23
N ARG A 169 2.59 -36.23 0.98
CA ARG A 169 1.21 -35.95 1.38
C ARG A 169 0.49 -35.15 0.30
N TYR A 170 -0.69 -35.59 -0.14
CA TYR A 170 -1.47 -34.99 -1.24
C TYR A 170 -0.76 -35.08 -2.61
N LYS A 171 -0.17 -36.22 -2.94
CA LYS A 171 0.57 -36.43 -4.20
C LYS A 171 -0.26 -36.07 -5.44
N GLU A 172 -1.57 -36.31 -5.40
CA GLU A 172 -2.53 -35.93 -6.44
C GLU A 172 -2.70 -34.41 -6.63
N LYS A 173 -2.26 -33.61 -5.64
CA LYS A 173 -2.25 -32.13 -5.66
C LYS A 173 -0.88 -31.53 -5.83
N MET A 174 0.17 -32.33 -6.08
CA MET A 174 1.55 -31.84 -6.17
C MET A 174 1.71 -30.70 -7.19
N ASN A 175 1.11 -30.82 -8.38
CA ASN A 175 1.18 -29.78 -9.39
C ASN A 175 0.49 -28.47 -8.96
N ASP A 176 -0.64 -28.57 -8.27
CA ASP A 176 -1.37 -27.41 -7.74
C ASP A 176 -0.54 -26.70 -6.65
N MET A 177 0.13 -27.48 -5.79
CA MET A 177 1.00 -26.98 -4.72
C MET A 177 2.30 -26.37 -5.27
N MET A 178 2.86 -26.95 -6.31
CA MET A 178 4.05 -26.41 -6.98
C MET A 178 3.74 -25.05 -7.62
N LYS A 179 2.61 -24.92 -8.32
CA LYS A 179 2.15 -23.63 -8.86
C LYS A 179 1.86 -22.60 -7.77
N LEU A 180 1.27 -23.04 -6.65
CA LEU A 180 1.09 -22.16 -5.49
C LEU A 180 2.44 -21.67 -4.96
N TYR A 181 3.41 -22.57 -4.82
CA TYR A 181 4.77 -22.24 -4.38
C TYR A 181 5.45 -21.24 -5.31
N GLU A 182 5.43 -21.48 -6.63
CA GLU A 182 5.96 -20.56 -7.64
C GLU A 182 5.33 -19.17 -7.51
N GLN A 183 4.01 -19.12 -7.33
CA GLN A 183 3.28 -17.88 -7.17
C GLN A 183 3.66 -17.13 -5.88
N LEU A 184 3.81 -17.85 -4.75
CA LEU A 184 4.29 -17.27 -3.50
C LEU A 184 5.73 -16.76 -3.63
N CYS A 185 6.61 -17.52 -4.29
CA CYS A 185 7.97 -17.10 -4.58
C CYS A 185 8.00 -15.82 -5.42
N ARG A 186 7.20 -15.75 -6.49
CA ARG A 186 7.08 -14.56 -7.33
C ARG A 186 6.60 -13.34 -6.53
N LEU A 187 5.61 -13.51 -5.65
CA LEU A 187 5.10 -12.44 -4.78
C LEU A 187 6.15 -11.98 -3.75
N TYR A 188 6.93 -12.91 -3.21
CA TYR A 188 7.87 -12.63 -2.12
C TYR A 188 9.26 -12.19 -2.59
N SER A 189 9.68 -12.61 -3.78
CA SER A 189 10.93 -12.18 -4.41
C SER A 189 10.80 -10.86 -5.16
N ASN A 190 9.57 -10.37 -5.41
CA ASN A 190 9.43 -9.11 -6.11
C ASN A 190 10.02 -7.95 -5.30
N SER A 191 10.70 -7.05 -6.01
CA SER A 191 11.48 -5.98 -5.40
C SER A 191 11.58 -4.79 -6.36
N ASP A 192 12.01 -3.64 -5.84
CA ASP A 192 12.19 -2.40 -6.61
C ASP A 192 13.60 -1.87 -6.32
N ASN A 193 14.25 -1.18 -7.24
CA ASN A 193 15.61 -0.73 -6.96
C ASN A 193 15.68 0.59 -6.18
N THR A 194 14.55 1.24 -5.89
CA THR A 194 14.48 2.48 -5.12
C THR A 194 14.14 2.20 -3.65
N TYR A 195 14.55 3.10 -2.74
CA TYR A 195 14.18 3.00 -1.33
C TYR A 195 12.66 2.96 -1.13
N ALA A 196 11.92 3.88 -1.76
CA ALA A 196 10.47 3.95 -1.63
C ALA A 196 9.79 2.69 -2.16
N GLY A 197 10.26 2.17 -3.29
CA GLY A 197 9.76 0.93 -3.86
C GLY A 197 10.03 -0.28 -2.97
N GLN A 198 11.23 -0.45 -2.41
CA GLN A 198 11.53 -1.54 -1.47
C GLN A 198 10.65 -1.49 -0.23
N GLN A 199 10.44 -0.30 0.35
CA GLN A 199 9.52 -0.16 1.49
C GLN A 199 8.07 -0.47 1.09
N SER A 200 7.62 -0.03 -0.10
CA SER A 200 6.30 -0.40 -0.64
C SER A 200 6.14 -1.92 -0.80
N TYR A 201 7.15 -2.61 -1.33
CA TYR A 201 7.12 -4.08 -1.47
C TYR A 201 7.19 -4.81 -0.12
N LYS A 202 7.93 -4.27 0.86
CA LYS A 202 7.92 -4.78 2.23
C LYS A 202 6.52 -4.70 2.85
N GLU A 203 5.84 -3.56 2.71
CA GLU A 203 4.45 -3.39 3.16
C GLU A 203 3.50 -4.34 2.41
N PHE A 204 3.65 -4.44 1.08
CA PHE A 204 2.85 -5.30 0.22
C PHE A 204 2.99 -6.78 0.60
N ARG A 205 4.20 -7.29 0.79
CA ARG A 205 4.40 -8.69 1.24
C ARG A 205 3.72 -8.96 2.56
N ARG A 206 3.90 -8.07 3.54
CA ARG A 206 3.22 -8.15 4.85
C ARG A 206 1.71 -8.20 4.70
N PHE A 207 1.18 -7.39 3.80
CA PHE A 207 -0.24 -7.43 3.49
C PHE A 207 -0.63 -8.78 2.86
N THR A 208 0.09 -9.23 1.84
CA THR A 208 -0.23 -10.41 1.04
C THR A 208 -0.29 -11.69 1.86
N TYR A 209 0.72 -12.02 2.68
CA TYR A 209 0.64 -13.27 3.45
C TYR A 209 -0.44 -13.22 4.54
N ASN A 210 -0.69 -12.06 5.16
CA ASN A 210 -1.77 -11.92 6.13
C ASN A 210 -3.13 -11.98 5.45
N PHE A 211 -3.25 -11.44 4.25
CA PHE A 211 -4.45 -11.50 3.43
C PHE A 211 -4.74 -12.95 3.00
N PHE A 212 -3.74 -13.65 2.46
CA PHE A 212 -3.84 -15.06 2.11
C PHE A 212 -4.19 -15.92 3.32
N TRP A 213 -3.55 -15.70 4.47
CA TRP A 213 -3.90 -16.37 5.72
C TRP A 213 -5.38 -16.21 6.06
N ILE A 214 -5.91 -14.98 6.00
CA ILE A 214 -7.32 -14.71 6.30
C ILE A 214 -8.23 -15.42 5.30
N MET A 215 -7.96 -15.29 4.00
CA MET A 215 -8.77 -15.90 2.95
C MET A 215 -8.74 -17.43 3.04
N GLY A 216 -7.56 -18.04 3.19
CA GLY A 216 -7.44 -19.49 3.21
C GLY A 216 -7.99 -20.12 4.50
N LYS A 217 -7.83 -19.46 5.66
CA LYS A 217 -8.28 -20.00 6.94
C LYS A 217 -9.77 -19.80 7.20
N PHE A 218 -10.31 -18.63 6.83
CA PHE A 218 -11.68 -18.24 7.20
C PHE A 218 -12.62 -18.11 6.00
N GLY A 219 -12.09 -18.14 4.79
CA GLY A 219 -12.91 -18.14 3.58
C GLY A 219 -13.44 -19.53 3.25
N ILE A 220 -14.61 -19.56 2.63
CA ILE A 220 -15.29 -20.76 2.14
C ILE A 220 -15.02 -20.87 0.64
N PHE A 221 -14.66 -22.07 0.17
CA PHE A 221 -14.49 -22.32 -1.26
C PHE A 221 -15.84 -22.54 -1.92
N GLU A 222 -16.24 -21.63 -2.80
CA GLU A 222 -17.47 -21.77 -3.58
C GLU A 222 -17.17 -22.52 -4.88
N LEU A 223 -17.56 -23.80 -4.95
CA LEU A 223 -17.32 -24.68 -6.11
C LEU A 223 -17.88 -24.12 -7.42
N LYS A 224 -19.10 -23.55 -7.37
CA LYS A 224 -19.78 -22.99 -8.56
C LYS A 224 -19.01 -21.81 -9.15
N GLU A 225 -18.52 -20.92 -8.29
CA GLU A 225 -17.81 -19.72 -8.72
C GLU A 225 -16.30 -19.89 -8.82
N LYS A 226 -15.76 -21.01 -8.32
CA LYS A 226 -14.32 -21.31 -8.30
C LYS A 226 -13.53 -20.21 -7.56
N LYS A 227 -14.09 -19.73 -6.45
CA LYS A 227 -13.60 -18.59 -5.65
C LYS A 227 -13.56 -18.94 -4.17
N ILE A 228 -12.68 -18.27 -3.42
CA ILE A 228 -12.76 -18.23 -1.96
C ILE A 228 -13.56 -16.99 -1.58
N VAL A 229 -14.58 -17.17 -0.76
CA VAL A 229 -15.48 -16.12 -0.31
C VAL A 229 -15.41 -16.00 1.21
N ILE A 230 -15.22 -14.79 1.70
CA ILE A 230 -15.26 -14.48 3.13
C ILE A 230 -16.27 -13.36 3.39
N ASP A 231 -17.10 -13.54 4.41
CA ASP A 231 -18.02 -12.49 4.83
C ASP A 231 -17.23 -11.32 5.42
N GLN A 232 -17.79 -10.12 5.28
CA GLN A 232 -17.13 -8.92 5.70
C GLN A 232 -16.89 -8.85 7.22
N VAL A 233 -17.80 -9.36 8.03
CA VAL A 233 -17.69 -9.29 9.50
C VAL A 233 -16.45 -10.07 9.93
N THR A 234 -16.29 -11.29 9.41
CA THR A 234 -15.11 -12.13 9.63
C THR A 234 -13.84 -11.47 9.08
N PHE A 235 -13.87 -10.99 7.83
CA PHE A 235 -12.70 -10.33 7.25
C PHE A 235 -12.24 -9.12 8.06
N MET A 236 -13.16 -8.25 8.47
CA MET A 236 -12.84 -7.03 9.22
C MET A 236 -12.32 -7.33 10.63
N ARG A 237 -12.86 -8.36 11.30
CA ARG A 237 -12.36 -8.85 12.59
C ARG A 237 -10.90 -9.27 12.50
N GLU A 238 -10.57 -10.10 11.51
CA GLU A 238 -9.22 -10.64 11.35
C GLU A 238 -8.23 -9.61 10.77
N LYS A 239 -8.70 -8.75 9.87
CA LYS A 239 -7.95 -7.59 9.35
C LYS A 239 -7.47 -6.68 10.47
N LYS A 240 -8.31 -6.39 11.47
CA LYS A 240 -7.94 -5.54 12.63
C LYS A 240 -6.80 -6.17 13.42
N LYS A 241 -6.89 -7.47 13.70
CA LYS A 241 -5.83 -8.23 14.40
C LYS A 241 -4.50 -8.23 13.63
N LYS A 242 -4.55 -8.21 12.30
CA LYS A 242 -3.37 -8.25 11.41
C LYS A 242 -2.93 -6.87 10.88
N ASN A 243 -3.59 -5.79 11.28
CA ASN A 243 -3.31 -4.41 10.85
C ASN A 243 -3.19 -4.25 9.32
N LEU A 244 -4.14 -4.82 8.56
CA LEU A 244 -4.16 -4.65 7.10
C LEU A 244 -4.69 -3.25 6.74
N THR A 245 -3.78 -2.32 6.44
CA THR A 245 -4.11 -0.98 5.92
C THR A 245 -3.94 -0.93 4.40
N ARG A 246 -4.46 0.12 3.74
CA ARG A 246 -4.27 0.39 2.29
C ARG A 246 -4.70 -0.74 1.34
N ARG A 247 -5.73 -1.53 1.71
CA ARG A 247 -6.14 -2.72 0.95
C ARG A 247 -6.37 -2.46 -0.55
N ASN A 248 -6.99 -1.35 -0.93
CA ASN A 248 -7.36 -1.08 -2.33
C ASN A 248 -6.11 -0.97 -3.22
N HIS A 249 -5.04 -0.37 -2.70
CA HIS A 249 -3.75 -0.29 -3.38
C HIS A 249 -3.14 -1.68 -3.56
N PHE A 250 -3.12 -2.49 -2.51
CA PHE A 250 -2.53 -3.82 -2.57
C PHE A 250 -3.39 -4.80 -3.38
N PHE A 251 -4.72 -4.65 -3.44
CA PHE A 251 -5.57 -5.40 -4.36
C PHE A 251 -5.25 -5.08 -5.82
N LYS A 252 -5.02 -3.80 -6.16
CA LYS A 252 -4.52 -3.41 -7.50
C LYS A 252 -3.18 -4.06 -7.80
N MET A 253 -2.27 -4.11 -6.82
CA MET A 253 -0.98 -4.81 -6.99
C MET A 253 -1.16 -6.32 -7.19
N LEU A 254 -1.97 -7.00 -6.36
CA LEU A 254 -2.26 -8.44 -6.49
C LEU A 254 -2.81 -8.79 -7.88
N LYS A 255 -3.60 -7.92 -8.50
CA LYS A 255 -4.10 -8.11 -9.88
C LYS A 255 -2.96 -8.27 -10.90
N SER A 256 -1.84 -7.56 -10.74
CA SER A 256 -0.66 -7.71 -11.63
C SER A 256 0.04 -9.07 -11.50
N PHE A 257 -0.28 -9.82 -10.43
CA PHE A 257 0.17 -11.20 -10.22
C PHE A 257 -0.89 -12.23 -10.58
N GLY A 258 -1.98 -11.82 -11.26
CA GLY A 258 -3.07 -12.71 -11.64
C GLY A 258 -3.99 -13.10 -10.49
N ILE A 259 -4.06 -12.28 -9.43
CA ILE A 259 -4.92 -12.51 -8.26
C ILE A 259 -6.00 -11.45 -8.24
N ARG A 260 -7.26 -11.86 -8.44
CA ARG A 260 -8.40 -10.94 -8.52
C ARG A 260 -9.17 -10.95 -7.21
N ILE A 261 -9.42 -9.75 -6.70
CA ILE A 261 -10.24 -9.51 -5.51
C ILE A 261 -11.48 -8.72 -5.90
N GLU A 262 -12.64 -9.23 -5.53
CA GLU A 262 -13.94 -8.61 -5.80
C GLU A 262 -14.63 -8.26 -4.47
N GLU A 263 -15.06 -7.01 -4.35
CA GLU A 263 -15.84 -6.51 -3.20
C GLU A 263 -17.32 -6.48 -3.58
N LEU A 264 -18.13 -7.41 -3.07
CA LEU A 264 -19.58 -7.46 -3.32
C LEU A 264 -20.33 -6.86 -2.14
N ASN A 265 -21.04 -5.76 -2.38
CA ASN A 265 -21.83 -5.05 -1.36
C ASN A 265 -21.04 -4.74 -0.08
N PHE A 266 -19.75 -4.43 -0.19
CA PHE A 266 -18.83 -4.30 0.95
C PHE A 266 -19.07 -3.00 1.75
N THR A 267 -20.07 -2.99 2.61
CA THR A 267 -20.47 -1.87 3.50
C THR A 267 -20.01 -2.13 4.93
N LYS A 268 -19.96 -1.16 5.85
CA LYS A 268 -19.48 -1.43 7.24
C LYS A 268 -20.11 -2.63 7.97
N LYS A 269 -21.30 -3.10 7.56
CA LYS A 269 -22.07 -4.14 8.26
C LYS A 269 -22.27 -5.43 7.46
N THR A 270 -22.28 -5.36 6.14
CA THR A 270 -22.62 -6.50 5.25
C THR A 270 -21.74 -6.46 4.01
N GLY A 271 -21.58 -7.61 3.37
CA GLY A 271 -20.82 -7.74 2.13
C GLY A 271 -19.90 -8.94 2.16
N ASN A 272 -19.36 -9.28 0.99
CA ASN A 272 -18.45 -10.40 0.80
C ASN A 272 -17.21 -9.94 0.06
N LEU A 273 -16.08 -10.56 0.40
CA LEU A 273 -14.85 -10.45 -0.38
C LEU A 273 -14.60 -11.77 -1.09
N LYS A 274 -14.46 -11.73 -2.41
CA LYS A 274 -14.12 -12.91 -3.21
C LYS A 274 -12.69 -12.83 -3.72
N MET A 275 -11.97 -13.93 -3.66
CA MET A 275 -10.63 -14.07 -4.24
C MET A 275 -10.65 -15.17 -5.30
N SER A 276 -10.05 -14.89 -6.45
CA SER A 276 -9.75 -15.86 -7.51
C SER A 276 -8.34 -15.70 -8.02
N PHE A 277 -7.83 -16.79 -8.58
CA PHE A 277 -6.57 -16.86 -9.30
C PHE A 277 -6.86 -16.96 -10.80
N ASP A 278 -6.05 -16.28 -11.63
CA ASP A 278 -6.13 -16.37 -13.08
C ASP A 278 -5.81 -17.80 -13.55
N LEU A 279 -6.35 -18.19 -14.71
CA LEU A 279 -6.11 -19.53 -15.27
C LEU A 279 -4.61 -19.78 -15.52
N SER A 280 -3.85 -18.75 -15.89
CA SER A 280 -2.40 -18.84 -16.13
C SER A 280 -1.60 -19.21 -14.89
N ILE A 281 -2.13 -18.95 -13.69
CA ILE A 281 -1.52 -19.35 -12.41
C ILE A 281 -2.21 -20.60 -11.83
N GLY A 282 -3.01 -21.33 -12.62
CA GLY A 282 -3.68 -22.57 -12.25
C GLY A 282 -5.08 -22.42 -11.65
N GLY A 283 -5.62 -21.21 -11.61
CA GLY A 283 -7.03 -20.96 -11.30
C GLY A 283 -7.52 -21.54 -9.97
N SER A 284 -8.67 -22.21 -10.02
CA SER A 284 -9.37 -22.75 -8.86
C SER A 284 -8.60 -23.83 -8.11
N ASN A 285 -7.76 -24.58 -8.82
CA ASN A 285 -7.02 -25.69 -8.22
C ASN A 285 -5.92 -25.19 -7.29
N VAL A 286 -5.19 -24.16 -7.72
CA VAL A 286 -4.15 -23.51 -6.91
C VAL A 286 -4.78 -22.73 -5.76
N LEU A 287 -5.96 -22.15 -5.98
CA LEU A 287 -6.75 -21.51 -4.92
C LEU A 287 -7.19 -22.51 -3.83
N HIS A 288 -7.61 -23.72 -4.21
CA HIS A 288 -7.89 -24.79 -3.26
C HIS A 288 -6.60 -25.29 -2.56
N GLY A 289 -5.50 -25.42 -3.32
CA GLY A 289 -4.17 -25.70 -2.77
C GLY A 289 -3.75 -24.72 -1.68
N LEU A 290 -4.09 -23.43 -1.83
CA LEU A 290 -3.84 -22.40 -0.81
C LEU A 290 -4.57 -22.70 0.51
N GLN A 291 -5.82 -23.17 0.46
CA GLN A 291 -6.55 -23.55 1.68
C GLN A 291 -5.95 -24.78 2.34
N ILE A 292 -5.63 -25.82 1.56
CA ILE A 292 -4.94 -27.01 2.09
C ILE A 292 -3.63 -26.60 2.76
N TYR A 293 -2.83 -25.76 2.10
CA TYR A 293 -1.57 -25.28 2.64
C TYR A 293 -1.74 -24.50 3.95
N ILE A 294 -2.69 -23.56 4.00
CA ILE A 294 -2.95 -22.78 5.21
C ILE A 294 -3.46 -23.65 6.35
N ASN A 295 -4.35 -24.60 6.07
CA ASN A 295 -4.86 -25.53 7.09
C ASN A 295 -3.75 -26.40 7.66
N GLU A 296 -2.84 -26.89 6.82
CA GLU A 296 -1.70 -27.65 7.27
C GLU A 296 -0.70 -26.81 8.06
N LEU A 297 -0.44 -25.58 7.65
CA LEU A 297 0.36 -24.65 8.43
C LEU A 297 -0.25 -24.39 9.82
N ASP A 298 -1.57 -24.17 9.88
CA ASP A 298 -2.27 -23.94 11.15
C ASP A 298 -2.22 -25.16 12.06
N LYS A 299 -2.44 -26.35 11.51
CA LYS A 299 -2.39 -27.62 12.23
C LYS A 299 -1.00 -27.87 12.84
N ASN A 300 0.07 -27.63 12.07
CA ASN A 300 1.43 -27.97 12.49
C ASN A 300 2.10 -26.87 13.31
N PHE A 301 1.77 -25.59 13.08
CA PHE A 301 2.49 -24.45 13.68
C PHE A 301 1.62 -23.50 14.51
N GLY A 302 0.29 -23.63 14.46
CA GLY A 302 -0.66 -22.80 15.22
C GLY A 302 -0.38 -21.31 15.08
N LYS A 303 -0.08 -20.64 16.21
CA LYS A 303 0.22 -19.19 16.23
C LYS A 303 1.42 -18.78 15.37
N ASN A 304 2.33 -19.71 15.05
CA ASN A 304 3.52 -19.45 14.25
C ASN A 304 3.29 -19.67 12.75
N ALA A 305 2.13 -20.19 12.34
CA ALA A 305 1.85 -20.56 10.96
C ALA A 305 2.05 -19.43 9.95
N THR A 306 1.70 -18.18 10.31
CA THR A 306 1.93 -17.02 9.42
C THR A 306 3.41 -16.74 9.13
N ARG A 307 4.33 -17.13 10.04
CA ARG A 307 5.78 -16.99 9.84
C ARG A 307 6.31 -18.01 8.83
N HIS A 308 5.69 -19.19 8.76
CA HIS A 308 6.04 -20.21 7.77
C HIS A 308 5.44 -19.86 6.40
N LEU A 309 4.21 -19.35 6.37
CA LEU A 309 3.59 -18.81 5.15
C LEU A 309 4.44 -17.70 4.51
N SER A 310 5.04 -16.80 5.31
CA SER A 310 5.89 -15.72 4.78
C SER A 310 7.21 -16.19 4.17
N LYS A 311 7.55 -17.48 4.31
CA LYS A 311 8.76 -18.10 3.73
C LYS A 311 8.44 -19.07 2.59
N ALA A 312 7.15 -19.23 2.24
CA ALA A 312 6.69 -20.29 1.35
C ALA A 312 7.25 -21.67 1.75
N ASP A 313 7.17 -22.00 3.04
CA ASP A 313 7.71 -23.23 3.60
C ASP A 313 6.75 -24.41 3.36
N PHE A 314 7.09 -25.27 2.38
CA PHE A 314 6.32 -26.48 2.03
C PHE A 314 6.93 -27.76 2.61
N LEU A 315 7.97 -27.68 3.45
CA LEU A 315 8.63 -28.87 4.01
C LEU A 315 7.71 -29.71 4.89
N LEU A 316 6.62 -29.14 5.40
CA LEU A 316 5.59 -29.85 6.17
C LEU A 316 4.87 -30.95 5.37
N PHE A 317 4.99 -30.96 4.05
CA PHE A 317 4.42 -31.98 3.16
C PHE A 317 5.40 -33.11 2.81
N SER A 318 6.65 -33.03 3.28
CA SER A 318 7.59 -34.13 3.25
C SER A 318 7.34 -35.08 4.42
N GLU A 319 7.80 -36.33 4.27
CA GLU A 319 7.83 -37.26 5.39
C GLU A 319 8.65 -36.68 6.55
N PRO A 320 8.22 -36.89 7.80
CA PRO A 320 9.08 -36.61 8.94
C PRO A 320 10.35 -37.46 8.78
N LYS A 321 11.51 -36.79 8.80
CA LYS A 321 12.81 -37.46 8.83
C LYS A 321 12.98 -38.25 10.11
#